data_AF-A0A7S1VLB4-F1
#
_entry.id   AF-A0A7S1VLB4-F1
#
_cell.length_a   1.000
_cell.length_b   1.000
_cell.length_c   1.000
_cell.angle_alpha   90.00
_cell.angle_beta   90.00
_cell.angle_gamma   90.00
#
_symmetry.space_group_name_H-M   'P 1'
#
loop_
_entity.id
_entity.type
_entity.pdbx_description
1 polymer ?
#
loop_
_entity_poly.entity_id
_entity_poly.type
_entity_poly.pdbx_seq_one_letter_code
_entity_poly.pdbx_strand_id
1 'polypeptide(L)'
;VKPHIIPDVCKDVADAGGDAVVISIAAGVSLETLESNLPGRRVIRVMPNTPCLVGEAATGFALGSLANDSDREVALTIFGSIGVAHEIKEVLLNAVTGLSGSGPAYVFQFIEALSDGGVRSGLPRSG
;
A
#
# COMPACT_ATOMS: atom_id res chain seq x y z
N VAL A 1 -12.31 0.98 0.18
CA VAL A 1 -13.52 0.68 0.99
C VAL A 1 -13.22 0.91 2.47
N LYS A 2 -14.18 1.42 3.24
CA LYS A 2 -13.99 1.62 4.70
C LYS A 2 -14.03 0.25 5.42
N PRO A 3 -13.32 0.06 6.55
CA PRO A 3 -13.19 -1.24 7.21
C PRO A 3 -14.53 -1.93 7.55
N HIS A 4 -15.57 -1.16 7.88
CA HIS A 4 -16.90 -1.71 8.22
C HIS A 4 -17.69 -2.29 7.03
N ILE A 5 -17.26 -2.02 5.79
CA ILE A 5 -17.90 -2.51 4.56
C ILE A 5 -17.20 -3.77 4.03
N ILE A 6 -16.08 -4.17 4.65
CA ILE A 6 -15.27 -5.32 4.22
C ILE A 6 -16.10 -6.61 4.12
N PRO A 7 -16.96 -6.96 5.11
CA PRO A 7 -17.73 -8.21 5.02
C PRO A 7 -18.70 -8.24 3.82
N ASP A 8 -19.33 -7.11 3.51
CA ASP A 8 -20.28 -7.04 2.39
C ASP A 8 -19.57 -7.07 1.04
N VAL A 9 -18.45 -6.35 0.92
CA VAL A 9 -17.61 -6.37 -0.29
C VAL A 9 -17.00 -7.76 -0.50
N CYS A 10 -16.56 -8.43 0.57
CA CYS A 10 -16.04 -9.79 0.50
C CYS A 10 -17.08 -10.78 -0.03
N LYS A 11 -18.36 -10.62 0.34
CA LYS A 11 -19.45 -11.45 -0.25
C LYS A 11 -19.60 -11.20 -1.76
N ASP A 12 -19.53 -9.94 -2.19
CA ASP A 12 -19.66 -9.59 -3.60
C ASP A 12 -18.50 -10.13 -4.46
N VAL A 13 -17.29 -10.26 -3.88
CA VAL A 13 -16.12 -10.82 -4.57
C VAL A 13 -15.86 -12.30 -4.27
N ALA A 14 -16.63 -12.92 -3.38
CA ALA A 14 -16.44 -14.33 -3.01
C ALA A 14 -16.56 -15.26 -4.23
N ASP A 15 -17.56 -14.98 -5.08
CA ASP A 15 -17.81 -15.73 -6.33
C ASP A 15 -17.06 -15.15 -7.54
N ALA A 16 -16.37 -14.02 -7.37
CA ALA A 16 -15.70 -13.34 -8.47
C ALA A 16 -14.36 -14.00 -8.82
N GLY A 17 -14.21 -14.35 -10.10
CA GLY A 17 -12.92 -14.63 -10.72
C GLY A 17 -12.36 -16.05 -10.56
N GLY A 18 -13.12 -17.00 -10.02
CA GLY A 18 -12.69 -18.41 -9.92
C GLY A 18 -11.39 -18.56 -9.13
N ASP A 19 -10.31 -18.93 -9.80
CA ASP A 19 -8.97 -19.05 -9.19
C ASP A 19 -8.23 -17.71 -9.05
N ALA A 20 -8.80 -16.56 -9.40
CA ALA A 20 -8.12 -15.26 -9.29
C ALA A 20 -7.64 -14.97 -7.84
N VAL A 21 -6.51 -14.28 -7.68
CA VAL A 21 -6.06 -13.79 -6.36
C VAL A 21 -6.79 -12.49 -5.99
N VAL A 22 -7.16 -12.35 -4.72
CA VAL A 22 -7.78 -11.13 -4.19
C VAL A 22 -6.70 -10.22 -3.61
N ILE A 23 -6.61 -8.98 -4.10
CA ILE A 23 -5.68 -7.96 -3.60
C ILE A 23 -6.46 -6.93 -2.79
N SER A 24 -6.10 -6.75 -1.51
CA SER A 24 -6.74 -5.79 -0.60
C SER A 24 -5.78 -4.67 -0.22
N ILE A 25 -6.21 -3.42 -0.44
CA ILE A 25 -5.54 -2.20 0.02
C ILE A 25 -6.22 -1.57 1.25
N ALA A 26 -7.06 -2.35 1.95
CA ALA A 26 -7.84 -1.84 3.07
C ALA A 26 -6.97 -1.64 4.32
N ALA A 27 -6.77 -0.37 4.71
CA ALA A 27 -6.07 -0.02 5.93
C ALA A 27 -6.76 -0.62 7.17
N GLY A 28 -5.96 -1.18 8.08
CA GLY A 28 -6.44 -1.73 9.35
C GLY A 28 -7.16 -3.08 9.29
N VAL A 29 -7.21 -3.74 8.12
CA VAL A 29 -7.84 -5.06 7.96
C VAL A 29 -6.75 -6.12 7.85
N SER A 30 -6.73 -7.10 8.76
CA SER A 30 -5.72 -8.17 8.75
C SER A 30 -5.99 -9.22 7.66
N LEU A 31 -4.96 -9.98 7.28
CA LEU A 31 -5.07 -11.17 6.45
C LEU A 31 -6.04 -12.17 7.09
N GLU A 32 -5.94 -12.40 8.39
CA GLU A 32 -6.89 -13.25 9.13
C GLU A 32 -8.36 -12.80 8.94
N THR A 33 -8.61 -11.49 9.00
CA THR A 33 -9.96 -10.95 8.75
C THR A 33 -10.38 -11.17 7.29
N LEU A 34 -9.47 -10.98 6.33
CA LEU A 34 -9.78 -11.18 4.92
C LEU A 34 -10.05 -12.65 4.60
N GLU A 35 -9.21 -13.56 5.09
CA GLU A 35 -9.30 -15.00 4.87
C GLU A 35 -10.54 -15.61 5.53
N SER A 36 -10.89 -15.16 6.73
CA SER A 36 -12.14 -15.59 7.40
C SER A 36 -13.40 -15.15 6.64
N ASN A 37 -13.34 -14.04 5.91
CA ASN A 37 -14.45 -13.55 5.07
C ASN A 37 -14.38 -14.06 3.62
N LEU A 38 -13.27 -14.66 3.20
CA LEU A 38 -13.02 -15.19 1.86
C LEU A 38 -12.46 -16.63 1.94
N PRO A 39 -13.20 -17.58 2.54
CA PRO A 39 -12.70 -18.92 2.76
C PRO A 39 -12.33 -19.60 1.44
N GLY A 40 -11.13 -20.19 1.38
CA GLY A 40 -10.63 -20.89 0.20
C GLY A 40 -10.09 -20.00 -0.91
N ARG A 41 -10.06 -18.67 -0.72
CA ARG A 41 -9.50 -17.73 -1.71
C ARG A 41 -8.03 -17.42 -1.40
N ARG A 42 -7.27 -17.16 -2.45
CA ARG A 42 -5.90 -16.65 -2.36
C ARG A 42 -5.98 -15.14 -2.14
N VAL A 43 -5.32 -14.62 -1.10
CA VAL A 43 -5.42 -13.21 -0.71
C VAL A 43 -4.03 -12.61 -0.58
N ILE A 44 -3.87 -11.36 -1.01
CA ILE A 44 -2.71 -10.53 -0.75
C ILE A 44 -3.18 -9.24 -0.09
N ARG A 45 -2.58 -8.90 1.05
CA ARG A 45 -2.76 -7.60 1.69
C ARG A 45 -1.65 -6.67 1.24
N VAL A 46 -2.02 -5.52 0.69
CA VAL A 46 -1.10 -4.55 0.12
C VAL A 46 -1.33 -3.20 0.77
N MET A 47 -0.26 -2.45 0.98
CA MET A 47 -0.33 -1.08 1.47
C MET A 47 0.55 -0.16 0.61
N PRO A 48 -0.03 0.48 -0.41
CA PRO A 48 0.65 1.53 -1.16
C PRO A 48 0.62 2.87 -0.39
N ASN A 49 1.45 3.82 -0.80
CA ASN A 49 1.45 5.20 -0.31
C ASN A 49 1.01 6.20 -1.40
N THR A 50 0.72 7.44 -0.99
CA THR A 50 0.16 8.53 -1.83
C THR A 50 0.95 8.88 -3.11
N PRO A 51 2.30 8.78 -3.16
CA PRO A 51 3.08 8.96 -4.38
C PRO A 51 2.77 7.99 -5.53
N CYS A 52 1.87 7.01 -5.36
CA CYS A 52 1.40 6.16 -6.45
C CYS A 52 0.85 6.93 -7.65
N LEU A 53 0.29 8.13 -7.43
CA LEU A 53 -0.27 8.98 -8.49
C LEU A 53 0.79 9.57 -9.44
N VAL A 54 2.06 9.57 -9.03
CA VAL A 54 3.19 10.05 -9.83
C VAL A 54 4.19 8.94 -10.17
N GLY A 55 3.83 7.67 -9.92
CA GLY A 55 4.67 6.52 -10.25
C GLY A 55 5.85 6.27 -9.30
N GLU A 56 5.85 6.92 -8.12
CA GLU A 56 6.95 6.82 -7.14
C GLU A 56 6.48 6.17 -5.82
N ALA A 57 5.56 5.19 -5.93
CA ALA A 57 5.03 4.50 -4.77
C ALA A 57 6.13 3.71 -4.04
N ALA A 58 6.02 3.64 -2.72
CA ALA A 58 6.66 2.61 -1.91
C ALA A 58 5.57 1.71 -1.33
N THR A 59 5.51 0.48 -1.80
CA THR A 59 4.43 -0.46 -1.49
C THR A 59 4.95 -1.65 -0.70
N GLY A 60 4.39 -1.88 0.48
CA GLY A 60 4.57 -3.14 1.23
C GLY A 60 3.42 -4.10 0.94
N PHE A 61 3.68 -5.40 0.84
CA PHE A 61 2.62 -6.41 0.80
C PHE A 61 2.94 -7.65 1.62
N ALA A 62 1.91 -8.41 1.98
CA ALA A 62 2.00 -9.70 2.65
C ALA A 62 1.05 -10.70 2.00
N LEU A 63 1.52 -11.93 1.83
CA LEU A 63 0.77 -13.03 1.25
C LEU A 63 -0.10 -13.70 2.33
N GLY A 64 -1.34 -14.04 1.97
CA GLY A 64 -2.19 -14.92 2.75
C GLY A 64 -1.70 -16.37 2.72
N SER A 65 -2.26 -17.18 3.60
CA SER A 65 -1.93 -18.60 3.80
C SER A 65 -2.07 -19.47 2.55
N LEU A 66 -3.01 -19.12 1.65
CA LEU A 66 -3.26 -19.85 0.40
C LEU A 66 -2.58 -19.21 -0.82
N ALA A 67 -1.95 -18.05 -0.67
CA ALA A 67 -1.25 -17.38 -1.76
C ALA A 67 0.10 -18.06 -2.03
N ASN A 68 0.50 -18.10 -3.30
CA ASN A 68 1.72 -18.78 -3.76
C ASN A 68 2.69 -17.83 -4.48
N ASP A 69 3.81 -18.35 -4.95
CA ASP A 69 4.84 -17.56 -5.64
C ASP A 69 4.31 -16.87 -6.91
N SER A 70 3.33 -17.47 -7.61
CA SER A 70 2.71 -16.80 -8.76
C SER A 70 1.92 -15.56 -8.33
N ASP A 71 1.27 -15.61 -7.16
CA ASP A 71 0.54 -14.47 -6.60
C ASP A 71 1.49 -13.36 -6.14
N ARG A 72 2.64 -13.75 -5.59
CA ARG A 72 3.73 -12.84 -5.26
C ARG A 72 4.20 -12.06 -6.48
N GLU A 73 4.46 -12.75 -7.59
CA GLU A 73 4.90 -12.11 -8.84
C GLU A 73 3.83 -11.19 -9.43
N VAL A 74 2.54 -11.52 -9.26
CA VAL A 74 1.43 -10.63 -9.63
C VAL A 74 1.51 -9.32 -8.82
N ALA A 75 1.70 -9.39 -7.50
CA ALA A 75 1.84 -8.19 -6.68
C ALA A 75 3.07 -7.37 -7.08
N LEU A 76 4.22 -8.01 -7.28
CA LEU A 76 5.44 -7.32 -7.71
C LEU A 76 5.28 -6.64 -9.07
N THR A 77 4.64 -7.30 -10.03
CA THR A 77 4.41 -6.75 -11.36
C THR A 77 3.48 -5.53 -11.31
N ILE A 78 2.35 -5.64 -10.59
CA ILE A 78 1.37 -4.56 -10.49
C ILE A 78 1.97 -3.36 -9.78
N PHE A 79 2.51 -3.55 -8.57
CA PHE A 79 2.96 -2.43 -7.74
C PHE A 79 4.37 -1.94 -8.11
N GLY A 80 5.18 -2.78 -8.75
CA GLY A 80 6.46 -2.38 -9.34
C GLY A 80 6.30 -1.47 -10.57
N SER A 81 5.16 -1.51 -11.25
CA SER A 81 4.87 -0.60 -12.37
C SER A 81 4.64 0.86 -11.94
N ILE A 82 4.39 1.09 -10.64
CA ILE A 82 4.09 2.41 -10.07
C ILE A 82 5.08 2.80 -8.96
N GLY A 83 6.23 2.12 -8.87
CA GLY A 83 7.28 2.39 -7.89
C GLY A 83 7.98 1.13 -7.40
N VAL A 84 8.33 1.08 -6.12
CA VAL A 84 8.97 -0.10 -5.49
C VAL A 84 7.95 -0.92 -4.71
N ALA A 85 8.06 -2.24 -4.81
CA ALA A 85 7.20 -3.19 -4.11
C ALA A 85 8.04 -4.23 -3.34
N HIS A 86 7.73 -4.42 -2.06
CA HIS A 86 8.43 -5.37 -1.21
C HIS A 86 7.45 -6.24 -0.42
N GLU A 87 7.70 -7.54 -0.46
CA GLU A 87 7.07 -8.48 0.46
C GLU A 87 7.68 -8.28 1.85
N ILE A 88 6.81 -8.09 2.85
CA ILE A 88 7.20 -7.91 4.25
C ILE A 88 6.26 -8.68 5.16
N LYS A 89 6.67 -8.87 6.42
CA LYS A 89 5.80 -9.46 7.43
C LYS A 89 4.57 -8.56 7.63
N GLU A 90 3.39 -9.17 7.72
CA GLU A 90 2.11 -8.44 7.85
C GLU A 90 2.12 -7.44 9.02
N VAL A 91 2.69 -7.83 10.16
CA VAL A 91 2.81 -6.98 11.36
C VAL A 91 3.56 -5.67 11.09
N LEU A 92 4.44 -5.65 10.09
CA LEU A 92 5.21 -4.48 9.69
C LEU A 92 4.47 -3.60 8.67
N LEU A 93 3.42 -4.10 8.01
CA LEU A 93 2.72 -3.35 6.95
C LEU A 93 2.24 -2.00 7.44
N ASN A 94 1.54 -1.95 8.58
CA ASN A 94 1.03 -0.68 9.10
C ASN A 94 2.17 0.30 9.45
N ALA A 95 3.29 -0.18 9.99
CA ALA A 95 4.43 0.65 10.35
C ALA A 95 5.16 1.19 9.12
N VAL A 96 5.44 0.33 8.13
CA VAL A 96 6.10 0.70 6.88
C VAL A 96 5.21 1.64 6.06
N THR A 97 3.90 1.43 6.06
CA THR A 97 2.92 2.33 5.41
C THR A 97 2.81 3.66 6.14
N GLY A 98 2.80 3.64 7.47
CA GLY A 98 2.82 4.86 8.27
C GLY A 98 4.04 5.71 7.93
N LEU A 99 5.23 5.10 7.90
CA LEU A 99 6.48 5.77 7.55
C LEU A 99 6.55 6.22 6.09
N SER A 100 6.16 5.37 5.13
CA SER A 100 6.20 5.71 3.70
C SER A 100 5.07 6.65 3.27
N GLY A 101 3.95 6.66 3.98
CA GLY A 101 2.84 7.58 3.78
C GLY A 101 3.12 8.97 4.35
N SER A 102 3.74 9.06 5.54
CA SER A 102 4.16 10.35 6.12
C SER A 102 5.53 10.84 5.62
N GLY A 103 6.36 9.95 5.07
CA GLY A 103 7.68 10.25 4.53
C GLY A 103 7.71 11.44 3.58
N PRO A 104 6.84 11.48 2.54
CA PRO A 104 6.74 12.63 1.64
C PRO A 104 6.41 13.93 2.37
N ALA A 105 5.55 13.90 3.40
CA ALA A 105 5.22 15.09 4.19
C ALA A 105 6.43 15.61 4.98
N TYR A 106 7.26 14.72 5.54
CA TYR A 106 8.51 15.12 6.19
C TYR A 106 9.49 15.75 5.21
N VAL A 107 9.59 15.19 4.00
CA VAL A 107 10.45 15.73 2.94
C VAL A 107 9.94 17.10 2.46
N PHE A 108 8.63 17.27 2.30
CA PHE A 108 8.05 18.58 1.96
C PHE A 108 8.33 19.63 3.03
N GLN A 109 8.15 19.29 4.30
CA GLN A 109 8.49 20.19 5.41
C GLN A 109 9.97 20.57 5.42
N PHE A 110 10.85 19.62 5.11
CA PHE A 110 12.29 19.86 5.00
C PHE A 110 12.63 20.79 3.83
N ILE A 111 12.05 20.56 2.66
CA ILE A 111 12.23 21.42 1.46
C ILE A 111 11.72 22.84 1.73
N GLU A 112 10.56 22.98 2.37
CA GLU A 112 10.00 24.27 2.74
C GLU A 112 10.92 25.02 3.71
N ALA A 113 11.42 24.34 4.74
CA ALA A 113 12.37 24.92 5.70
C ALA A 113 13.68 25.36 5.04
N LEU A 114 14.23 24.57 4.11
CA LEU A 114 15.41 24.95 3.32
C LEU A 114 15.15 26.17 2.43
N SER A 115 14.00 26.20 1.76
CA SER A 115 13.60 27.31 0.89
C SER A 115 13.45 28.61 1.68
N ASP A 116 12.80 28.56 2.83
CA ASP A 116 12.65 29.70 3.74
C ASP A 116 13.99 30.18 4.30
N GLY A 117 14.91 29.25 4.62
CA GLY A 117 16.28 29.57 5.01
C GLY A 117 17.06 30.27 3.89
N GLY A 118 16.89 29.81 2.65
CA GLY A 118 17.47 30.42 1.46
C GLY A 118 16.96 31.84 1.23
N VAL A 119 15.65 32.05 1.34
CA VAL A 119 15.02 33.38 1.22
C VAL A 119 15.50 34.33 2.31
N ARG A 120 15.57 33.87 3.56
CA ARG A 120 16.15 34.67 4.66
C ARG A 120 17.61 35.04 4.41
N SER A 121 18.33 34.22 3.67
CA SER A 121 19.73 34.45 3.28
C SER A 121 19.87 35.28 1.99
N GLY A 122 18.76 35.75 1.41
CA GLY A 122 18.75 36.66 0.27
C GLY A 122 18.47 36.01 -1.10
N LEU A 123 18.16 34.72 -1.16
CA LEU A 123 17.76 34.07 -2.41
C LEU A 123 16.30 34.42 -2.77
N PRO A 124 15.97 34.61 -4.06
CA PRO A 124 14.58 34.76 -4.49
C PRO A 124 13.80 33.46 -4.25
N ARG A 125 12.53 33.59 -3.87
CA ARG A 125 11.64 32.46 -3.52
C ARG A 125 11.15 31.69 -4.75
N SER A 126 11.22 32.31 -5.91
CA SER A 126 11.05 31.71 -7.22
C SER A 126 12.43 31.40 -7.79
N GLY A 127 12.65 30.15 -8.19
CA GLY A 127 13.83 29.76 -8.97
C GLY A 127 13.92 30.53 -10.29
#